data_AF-A0A1R3HEE7-F1
#
_entry.id   AF-A0A1R3HEE7-F1
#
_cell.length_a   1.000
_cell.length_b   1.000
_cell.length_c   1.000
_cell.angle_alpha   90.00
_cell.angle_beta   90.00
_cell.angle_gamma   90.00
#
_symmetry.space_group_name_H-M   'P 1'
#
loop_
_entity.id
_entity.type
_entity.pdbx_description
1 polymer ?
#
loop_
_entity_poly.entity_id
_entity_poly.type
_entity_poly.pdbx_seq_one_letter_code
_entity_poly.pdbx_strand_id
1 'polypeptide(L)'
;MELATGRRAVDGGEECLVEWARRIMGNGRNGLGRTVIPVVLLGSGLADGAEEMCELLRIGVRCTAESPHARPNMKEVLAMLIKLTNSREDFNYYFS
;
A
#
# COMPACT_ATOMS: atom_id res chain seq x y z
N MET A 1 -4.11 -4.86 3.53
CA MET A 1 -2.75 -4.44 3.94
C MET A 1 -1.81 -5.61 4.15
N GLU A 2 -2.29 -6.75 4.67
CA GLU A 2 -1.48 -7.95 4.86
C GLU A 2 -0.80 -8.40 3.54
N LEU A 3 -1.55 -8.41 2.43
CA LEU A 3 -1.01 -8.71 1.10
C LEU A 3 0.15 -7.81 0.67
N ALA A 4 0.07 -6.50 0.97
CA ALA A 4 1.09 -5.52 0.58
C ALA A 4 2.37 -5.62 1.43
N THR A 5 2.30 -6.25 2.60
CA THR A 5 3.33 -6.16 3.63
C THR A 5 3.85 -7.50 4.11
N GLY A 6 3.14 -8.60 3.83
CA GLY A 6 3.41 -9.93 4.38
C GLY A 6 3.20 -10.03 5.89
N ARG A 7 2.72 -8.97 6.55
CA ARG A 7 2.47 -8.92 8.00
C ARG A 7 1.06 -9.41 8.30
N ARG A 8 0.85 -9.94 9.51
CA ARG A 8 -0.48 -10.24 10.04
C ARG A 8 -1.17 -8.98 10.52
N ALA A 9 -2.51 -8.94 10.48
CA ALA A 9 -3.28 -7.78 10.94
C ALA A 9 -3.07 -7.47 12.44
N VAL A 10 -2.98 -8.52 13.26
CA VAL A 10 -2.69 -8.47 14.70
C VAL A 10 -1.78 -9.64 15.05
N ASP A 11 -0.62 -9.38 15.63
CA ASP A 11 0.36 -10.39 16.03
C ASP A 11 0.53 -10.52 17.56
N GLY A 12 -0.30 -9.82 18.33
CA GLY A 12 -0.20 -9.78 19.79
C GLY A 12 0.86 -8.81 20.30
N GLY A 13 1.49 -8.02 19.43
CA GLY A 13 2.35 -6.90 19.79
C GLY A 13 1.58 -5.61 20.14
N GLU A 14 2.36 -4.55 20.38
CA GLU A 14 1.88 -3.24 20.86
C GLU A 14 1.22 -2.37 19.76
N GLU A 15 1.46 -2.63 18.47
CA GLU A 15 0.82 -1.89 17.35
C GLU A 15 0.15 -2.84 16.35
N CYS A 16 -1.08 -2.53 15.95
CA CYS A 16 -1.74 -3.27 14.88
C CYS A 16 -1.24 -2.80 13.50
N LEU A 17 -1.51 -3.61 12.46
CA LEU A 17 -1.05 -3.31 11.10
C LEU A 17 -1.52 -1.94 10.58
N VAL A 18 -2.70 -1.48 11.02
CA VAL A 18 -3.27 -0.18 10.62
C VAL A 18 -2.49 0.98 11.26
N GLU A 19 -2.15 0.88 12.54
CA GLU A 19 -1.36 1.89 13.26
C GLU A 19 0.03 2.00 12.67
N TRP A 20 0.68 0.85 12.44
CA TRP A 20 1.97 0.79 11.73
C TRP A 20 1.86 1.46 10.35
N ALA A 21 0.87 1.11 9.54
CA ALA A 21 0.71 1.65 8.19
C ALA A 21 0.51 3.16 8.20
N ARG A 22 -0.31 3.70 9.11
CA ARG A 22 -0.51 5.14 9.27
C ARG A 22 0.76 5.85 9.71
N ARG A 23 1.53 5.27 10.63
CA ARG A 23 2.79 5.83 11.10
C ARG A 23 3.79 5.96 9.94
N ILE A 24 3.92 4.92 9.12
CA ILE A 24 4.84 4.94 7.97
C ILE A 24 4.33 5.86 6.86
N MET A 25 3.02 5.88 6.58
CA MET A 25 2.45 6.70 5.50
C MET A 25 2.25 8.18 5.86
N GLY A 26 2.00 8.49 7.13
CA GLY A 26 1.74 9.86 7.64
C GLY A 26 3.00 10.66 7.94
N ASN A 27 4.16 10.02 8.08
CA ASN A 27 5.44 10.66 8.42
C ASN A 27 6.11 11.40 7.23
N GLY A 28 5.36 11.72 6.17
CA GLY A 28 5.83 12.40 4.96
C GLY A 28 6.38 13.82 5.17
N ARG A 29 6.39 14.35 6.40
CA ARG A 29 7.04 15.64 6.75
C ARG A 29 8.47 15.50 7.29
N ASN A 30 8.91 14.30 7.70
CA ASN A 30 10.25 14.07 8.29
C ASN A 30 11.09 13.02 7.55
N GLY A 31 11.22 13.15 6.22
CA GLY A 31 12.39 12.65 5.48
C GLY A 31 12.64 11.13 5.41
N LEU A 32 11.70 10.28 5.85
CA LEU A 32 11.83 8.81 5.78
C LEU A 32 11.07 8.18 4.60
N GLY A 33 10.63 9.00 3.64
CA GLY A 33 9.76 8.62 2.52
C GLY A 33 10.35 7.68 1.46
N ARG A 34 11.52 7.08 1.70
CA ARG A 34 12.18 6.21 0.71
C ARG A 34 12.79 4.91 1.28
N THR A 35 12.81 4.73 2.60
CA THR A 35 13.64 3.68 3.24
C THR A 35 12.83 2.57 3.91
N VAL A 36 11.52 2.75 4.13
CA VAL A 36 10.67 1.64 4.63
C VAL A 36 9.95 1.01 3.45
N ILE A 37 10.74 0.53 2.50
CA ILE A 37 10.31 -0.46 1.52
C ILE A 37 9.83 -1.67 2.33
N PRO A 38 8.56 -2.11 2.20
CA PRO A 38 8.04 -3.30 2.87
C PRO A 38 9.06 -4.43 2.82
N VAL A 39 9.29 -5.14 3.94
CA VAL A 39 10.28 -6.23 4.06
C VAL A 39 10.20 -7.25 2.91
N VAL A 40 9.00 -7.43 2.33
CA VAL A 40 8.74 -8.28 1.15
C VAL A 40 9.54 -7.85 -0.09
N LEU A 41 9.75 -6.54 -0.28
CA LEU A 41 10.49 -5.97 -1.41
C LEU A 41 12.00 -5.97 -1.18
N LEU A 42 12.46 -5.86 0.07
CA LEU A 42 13.89 -5.95 0.39
C LEU A 42 14.42 -7.39 0.27
N GLY A 43 13.58 -8.40 0.57
CA GLY A 43 13.97 -9.81 0.57
C GLY A 43 13.83 -10.54 -0.78
N SER A 44 13.07 -10.00 -1.73
CA SER A 44 12.71 -10.70 -2.99
C SER A 44 13.54 -10.30 -4.21
N GLY A 45 14.38 -9.25 -4.12
CA GLY A 45 15.13 -8.73 -5.28
C GLY A 45 14.25 -8.09 -6.37
N LEU A 46 12.95 -7.94 -6.11
CA LEU A 46 11.98 -7.33 -7.02
C LEU A 46 11.90 -5.83 -6.72
N ALA A 47 12.75 -5.04 -7.39
CA ALA A 47 12.52 -3.59 -7.49
C ALA A 47 11.23 -3.29 -8.28
N ASP A 48 10.83 -4.19 -9.17
CA ASP A 48 9.60 -4.13 -9.95
C ASP A 48 8.38 -4.45 -9.06
N GLY A 49 7.38 -3.56 -9.02
CA GLY A 49 6.21 -3.70 -8.14
C GLY A 49 6.30 -2.97 -6.80
N ALA A 50 7.45 -2.35 -6.46
CA ALA A 50 7.65 -1.69 -5.18
C ALA A 50 6.72 -0.48 -4.98
N GLU A 51 6.53 0.29 -6.04
CA GLU A 51 5.72 1.50 -6.05
C GLU A 51 4.23 1.14 -5.96
N GLU A 52 3.80 0.12 -6.70
CA GLU A 52 2.44 -0.41 -6.71
C GLU A 52 2.06 -0.96 -5.33
N MET A 53 2.99 -1.65 -4.65
CA MET A 53 2.77 -2.15 -3.30
C MET A 53 2.69 -1.01 -2.27
N CYS A 54 3.46 0.07 -2.47
CA CYS A 54 3.33 1.30 -1.67
C CYS A 54 1.96 1.96 -1.89
N GLU A 55 1.50 2.07 -3.13
CA GLU A 55 0.18 2.62 -3.46
C GLU A 55 -0.97 1.74 -2.92
N LEU A 56 -0.84 0.41 -3.02
CA LEU A 56 -1.80 -0.52 -2.45
C LEU A 56 -1.92 -0.34 -0.93
N LEU A 57 -0.79 -0.07 -0.25
CA LEU A 57 -0.78 0.27 1.16
C LEU A 57 -1.46 1.63 1.43
N ARG A 58 -1.24 2.65 0.59
CA ARG A 58 -1.94 3.96 0.67
C ARG A 58 -3.46 3.80 0.55
N ILE A 59 -3.93 2.99 -0.40
CA ILE A 59 -5.35 2.66 -0.56
C ILE A 59 -5.88 2.02 0.73
N GLY A 60 -5.14 1.03 1.26
CA GLY A 60 -5.47 0.41 2.54
C GLY A 60 -5.66 1.43 3.66
N VAL A 61 -4.75 2.40 3.79
CA VAL A 61 -4.82 3.43 4.85
C VAL A 61 -6.11 4.25 4.71
N ARG A 62 -6.46 4.66 3.49
CA ARG A 62 -7.72 5.38 3.20
C ARG A 62 -8.96 4.57 3.58
N CYS A 63 -9.00 3.28 3.25
CA CYS A 63 -10.11 2.38 3.61
C CYS A 63 -10.31 2.27 5.14
N THR A 64 -9.24 2.50 5.90
CA THR A 64 -9.25 2.44 7.37
C THR A 64 -9.26 3.80 8.04
N ALA A 65 -9.66 4.88 7.34
CA ALA A 65 -9.76 6.22 7.93
C ALA A 65 -10.61 6.23 9.21
N GLU A 66 -10.22 7.04 10.21
CA GLU A 66 -10.93 7.11 11.50
C GLU A 66 -12.39 7.50 11.30
N SER A 67 -12.59 8.62 10.60
CA SER A 67 -13.91 9.08 10.20
C SER A 67 -14.49 8.13 9.15
N PRO A 68 -15.67 7.51 9.40
CA PRO A 68 -16.34 6.65 8.42
C PRO A 68 -16.63 7.36 7.10
N HIS A 69 -16.94 8.67 7.16
CA HIS A 69 -17.25 9.49 5.97
C HIS A 69 -16.03 9.77 5.10
N ALA A 70 -14.81 9.63 5.63
CA ALA A 70 -13.57 9.77 4.87
C ALA A 70 -13.15 8.48 4.16
N ARG A 71 -13.83 7.35 4.45
CA ARG A 71 -13.52 6.06 3.82
C ARG A 71 -14.11 6.02 2.42
N PRO A 72 -13.34 5.59 1.41
CA PRO A 72 -13.89 5.34 0.09
C PRO A 72 -14.91 4.20 0.15
N ASN A 73 -15.95 4.27 -0.68
CA ASN A 73 -16.81 3.13 -0.93
C ASN A 73 -16.11 2.11 -1.84
N MET A 74 -16.64 0.89 -1.93
CA MET A 74 -15.98 -0.18 -2.69
C MET A 74 -15.83 0.10 -4.20
N LYS A 75 -16.70 0.92 -4.80
CA LYS A 75 -16.55 1.32 -6.21
C LYS A 75 -15.34 2.24 -6.39
N GLU A 76 -15.14 3.17 -5.46
CA GLU A 76 -13.98 4.06 -5.45
C GLU A 76 -12.69 3.27 -5.17
N VAL A 77 -12.74 2.29 -4.27
CA VAL A 77 -11.61 1.38 -4.01
C VAL A 77 -11.24 0.60 -5.26
N LEU A 78 -12.20 -0.02 -5.94
CA LEU A 78 -11.97 -0.74 -7.18
C LEU A 78 -11.36 0.17 -8.27
N ALA A 79 -11.88 1.39 -8.43
CA ALA A 79 -11.35 2.35 -9.39
C ALA A 79 -9.90 2.76 -9.08
N MET A 80 -9.53 2.88 -7.80
CA MET A 80 -8.13 3.12 -7.42
C MET A 80 -7.24 1.91 -7.72
N LEU A 81 -7.71 0.69 -7.45
CA LEU A 81 -6.96 -0.54 -7.75
C LEU A 81 -6.72 -0.74 -9.25
N ILE A 82 -7.73 -0.50 -10.09
CA ILE A 82 -7.59 -0.57 -11.56
C ILE A 82 -6.56 0.44 -12.08
N LYS A 83 -6.49 1.63 -11.48
CA LYS A 83 -5.46 2.62 -11.88
C LYS A 83 -4.03 2.11 -11.61
N LEU A 84 -3.83 1.32 -10.55
CA LEU A 84 -2.53 0.72 -10.24
C LEU A 84 -2.16 -0.44 -11.16
N THR A 85 -3.15 -1.13 -11.75
CA THR A 85 -2.89 -2.14 -12.78
C THR A 85 -2.61 -1.46 -14.12
N ASN A 86 -3.34 -0.38 -14.43
CA ASN A 86 -3.22 0.32 -15.71
C ASN A 86 -1.96 1.17 -15.82
N SER A 87 -1.34 1.60 -14.71
CA SER A 87 0.03 2.15 -14.74
C SER A 87 1.06 1.14 -15.24
N ARG A 88 0.71 -0.16 -15.24
CA ARG A 88 1.52 -1.24 -15.83
C ARG A 88 1.05 -1.63 -17.23
N GLU A 89 -0.14 -1.21 -17.67
CA GLU A 89 -0.68 -1.56 -19.00
C GLU A 89 -0.09 -0.73 -20.14
N ASP A 90 0.67 0.33 -19.85
CA ASP A 90 1.60 0.92 -20.82
C ASP A 90 2.75 -0.05 -21.20
N PHE A 91 2.96 -1.16 -20.45
CA PHE A 91 3.87 -2.25 -20.81
C PHE A 91 3.22 -3.43 -21.53
N ASN A 92 1.88 -3.55 -21.53
CA ASN A 92 1.18 -4.65 -22.20
C ASN A 92 0.77 -4.34 -23.64
N TYR A 93 1.04 -3.14 -24.15
CA TYR A 93 0.89 -2.83 -25.58
C TYR A 93 2.04 -3.38 -26.45
N TYR A 94 3.02 -4.08 -25.87
CA TYR A 94 4.18 -4.65 -26.59
C TYR A 94 4.22 -6.18 -26.69
N PHE A 95 3.27 -6.91 -26.10
CA PHE A 95 3.21 -8.38 -26.21
C PHE A 95 1.76 -8.91 -26.26
N SER A 96 1.03 -8.59 -27.33
CA SER A 96 0.25 -9.53 -28.17
C SER A 96 -0.74 -8.79 -29.08
#